data_AF-A0A4Q1HFT4-F1
#
_entry.id   AF-A0A4Q1HFT4-F1
#
_cell.length_a   1.000
_cell.length_b   1.000
_cell.length_c   1.000
_cell.angle_alpha   90.00
_cell.angle_beta   90.00
_cell.angle_gamma   90.00
#
_symmetry.space_group_name_H-M   'P 1'
#
loop_
_entity.id
_entity.type
_entity.pdbx_description
1 polymer ?
#
loop_
_entity_poly.entity_id
_entity_poly.type
_entity_poly.pdbx_seq_one_letter_code
_entity_poly.pdbx_strand_id
1 'polypeptide(L)' 'MTTDNDRKAALDYHEFPVPGKISVTASKPLVTQRDLALAYTPGVAAACEEIVADPVNAVRYTSRGNLVGVITNG' A
#
# COMPACT_ATOMS: atom_id res chain seq x y z
N MET A 1 -17.29 -6.06 31.12
CA MET A 1 -15.99 -6.48 31.68
C MET A 1 -15.38 -7.44 30.68
N THR A 2 -14.37 -7.00 29.92
CA THR A 2 -13.58 -7.91 29.09
C THR A 2 -12.91 -8.91 30.03
N THR A 3 -13.07 -10.20 29.74
CA THR A 3 -12.47 -11.24 30.58
C THR A 3 -10.95 -11.20 30.42
N ASP A 4 -10.20 -11.73 31.39
CA ASP A 4 -8.74 -11.77 31.33
C ASP A 4 -8.24 -12.53 30.08
N ASN A 5 -9.07 -13.46 29.60
CA ASN A 5 -8.87 -14.18 28.35
C ASN A 5 -8.99 -13.28 27.11
N ASP A 6 -9.93 -12.33 27.09
CA ASP A 6 -10.12 -11.41 25.96
C ASP A 6 -8.96 -10.43 25.83
N ARG A 7 -8.39 -10.01 26.97
CA ARG A 7 -7.19 -9.15 26.99
C ARG A 7 -6.00 -9.89 26.35
N LYS A 8 -5.75 -11.13 26.76
CA LYS A 8 -4.67 -11.94 26.19
C LYS A 8 -4.88 -12.19 24.69
N ALA A 9 -6.09 -12.56 24.29
CA ALA A 9 -6.42 -12.78 22.89
C ALA A 9 -6.19 -11.52 22.03
N ALA A 10 -6.54 -10.34 22.55
CA ALA A 10 -6.29 -9.08 21.85
C ALA A 10 -4.79 -8.80 21.69
N LEU A 11 -3.96 -9.09 22.69
CA LEU A 11 -2.51 -8.92 22.61
C LEU A 11 -1.91 -9.90 21.61
N ASP A 12 -2.22 -11.19 21.74
CA ASP A 12 -1.74 -12.24 20.84
C ASP A 12 -2.11 -11.94 19.38
N TYR A 13 -3.34 -11.45 19.14
CA TYR A 13 -3.83 -11.05 17.81
C TYR A 13 -3.03 -9.89 17.18
N HIS A 14 -2.49 -8.96 17.98
CA HIS A 14 -1.69 -7.85 17.46
C HIS A 14 -0.19 -8.15 17.39
N GLU A 15 0.29 -9.21 18.05
CA GLU A 15 1.71 -9.56 18.14
C GLU A 15 2.10 -10.68 17.16
N PHE A 16 1.27 -11.72 17.03
CA PHE A 16 1.63 -12.93 16.30
C PHE A 16 0.71 -13.20 15.09
N PRO A 17 1.25 -13.83 14.02
CA PRO A 17 2.65 -14.19 13.81
C PRO A 17 3.55 -13.00 13.39
N VAL A 18 2.95 -11.88 12.99
CA VAL A 18 3.65 -10.65 12.61
C VAL A 18 2.94 -9.49 13.32
N PRO A 19 3.68 -8.61 14.01
CA PRO A 19 3.06 -7.50 14.72
C PRO A 19 2.33 -6.50 13.82
N GLY A 20 1.21 -5.98 14.31
CA GLY A 20 0.40 -4.98 13.64
C GLY A 20 -0.68 -5.55 12.71
N LYS A 21 -1.42 -4.65 12.06
CA LYS A 21 -2.62 -5.02 11.26
C LYS A 21 -2.56 -4.57 9.81
N ILE A 22 -1.57 -3.76 9.46
CA ILE A 22 -1.45 -3.20 8.12
C ILE A 22 -0.33 -3.92 7.37
N SER A 23 -0.55 -4.12 6.07
CA SER A 23 0.46 -4.63 5.15
C SER A 23 0.35 -3.88 3.82
N VAL A 24 1.45 -3.84 3.07
CA VAL A 24 1.49 -3.26 1.72
C VAL A 24 1.94 -4.36 0.77
N THR A 25 1.15 -4.59 -0.28
CA THR A 25 1.42 -5.62 -1.29
C THR A 25 1.32 -5.01 -2.69
N ALA A 26 2.15 -5.53 -3.60
CA ALA A 26 2.12 -5.10 -4.99
C ALA A 26 0.79 -5.51 -5.64
N SER A 27 0.15 -4.57 -6.36
CA SER A 27 -1.10 -4.82 -7.09
C SER A 27 -0.90 -5.39 -8.49
N LYS A 28 0.34 -5.43 -8.98
CA LYS A 28 0.74 -5.97 -10.29
C LYS A 28 1.84 -7.02 -10.10
N PRO A 29 1.96 -8.00 -11.00
CA PRO A 29 3.07 -8.96 -10.99
C PRO A 29 4.42 -8.25 -11.09
N LEU A 30 5.43 -8.77 -10.38
CA LEU A 30 6.82 -8.27 -10.37
C LEU A 30 7.81 -9.44 -10.50
N VAL A 31 7.47 -10.44 -11.33
CA VAL A 31 8.17 -11.74 -11.33
C VAL A 31 9.29 -11.77 -12.38
N THR A 32 9.09 -11.07 -13.50
CA THR A 32 10.03 -11.10 -14.63
C THR A 32 10.83 -9.80 -14.73
N GLN A 33 11.95 -9.84 -15.46
CA GLN A 33 12.70 -8.63 -15.81
C GLN A 33 11.84 -7.60 -16.55
N ARG A 34 10.91 -8.07 -17.39
CA ARG A 34 9.96 -7.20 -18.09
C ARG A 34 9.01 -6.52 -17.11
N ASP A 35 8.49 -7.24 -16.13
CA ASP A 35 7.62 -6.66 -15.10
C ASP A 35 8.35 -5.57 -14.30
N LEU A 36 9.61 -5.83 -13.92
CA LEU A 36 10.44 -4.86 -13.21
C LEU A 36 10.75 -3.63 -14.08
N ALA A 37 11.05 -3.82 -15.37
CA ALA A 37 11.30 -2.72 -16.30
C ALA A 37 10.05 -1.86 -16.55
N LEU A 38 8.84 -2.41 -16.39
CA LEU A 38 7.58 -1.66 -16.47
C LEU A 38 7.24 -0.96 -15.15
N ALA A 39 7.46 -1.62 -14.01
CA ALA A 39 7.13 -1.09 -12.69
C ALA A 39 8.13 -0.02 -12.22
N TYR A 40 9.36 -0.05 -12.76
CA TYR A 40 10.44 0.87 -12.41
C TYR A 40 11.13 1.42 -13.66
N THR A 41 12.39 1.82 -13.56
CA THR A 41 13.18 2.32 -14.69
C THR A 41 13.35 1.23 -15.75
N PRO A 42 13.12 1.52 -17.05
CA PRO A 42 12.73 2.82 -17.62
C PRO A 42 11.22 3.07 -17.72
N GLY A 43 10.36 2.06 -17.58
CA GLY A 43 8.93 2.13 -17.89
C GLY A 43 8.12 3.09 -17.03
N VAL A 44 8.51 3.31 -15.77
CA VAL A 44 7.83 4.25 -14.85
C VAL A 44 7.83 5.69 -15.37
N ALA A 45 8.81 6.06 -16.23
CA ALA A 45 8.94 7.41 -16.77
C ALA A 45 7.69 7.85 -17.54
N ALA A 46 7.05 6.95 -18.30
CA ALA A 46 5.86 7.27 -19.08
C ALA A 46 4.70 7.73 -18.18
N ALA A 47 4.48 7.08 -17.03
CA ALA A 47 3.46 7.50 -16.07
C ALA A 47 3.80 8.88 -15.47
N CYS A 48 5.08 9.16 -15.20
CA CYS A 48 5.52 10.46 -14.70
C CYS A 48 5.31 11.58 -15.72
N GLU A 49 5.69 11.37 -16.97
CA GLU A 49 5.53 12.34 -18.07
C GLU A 49 4.05 12.70 -18.27
N GLU A 50 3.16 11.71 -18.27
CA GLU A 50 1.71 11.93 -18.37
C GLU A 50 1.13 12.72 -17.19
N ILE A 51 1.67 12.55 -15.98
CA ILE A 51 1.25 13.32 -14.78
C ILE A 51 1.82 14.74 -14.81
N VAL A 52 3.02 14.93 -15.34
CA VAL A 52 3.62 16.26 -15.55
C VAL A 52 2.81 17.04 -16.59
N ALA A 53 2.39 16.38 -17.68
CA ALA A 53 1.57 16.99 -18.72
C ALA A 53 0.15 17.33 -18.22
N ASP A 54 -0.48 16.43 -17.46
CA ASP A 54 -1.78 16.66 -16.83
C ASP A 54 -1.84 16.07 -15.41
N PRO A 55 -1.84 16.91 -14.35
CA PRO A 55 -1.91 16.45 -12.97
C PRO A 55 -3.14 15.59 -12.61
N VAL A 56 -4.23 15.67 -13.38
CA VAL A 56 -5.43 14.83 -13.18
C VAL A 56 -5.11 13.35 -13.39
N ASN A 57 -4.14 13.05 -14.25
CA ASN A 57 -3.69 11.68 -14.53
C ASN A 57 -3.12 10.96 -13.29
N ALA A 58 -2.78 11.68 -12.21
CA ALA A 58 -2.38 11.06 -10.96
C ALA A 58 -3.44 10.08 -10.41
N VAL A 59 -4.74 10.35 -10.65
CA VAL A 59 -5.83 9.45 -10.26
C VAL A 59 -5.84 8.16 -11.10
N ARG A 60 -5.41 8.24 -12.36
CA ARG A 60 -5.42 7.12 -13.31
C ARG A 60 -4.21 6.20 -13.15
N TYR A 61 -3.03 6.77 -12.92
CA TYR A 61 -1.75 6.03 -12.96
C TYR A 61 -1.14 5.76 -11.58
N THR A 62 -1.82 6.11 -10.49
CA THR A 62 -1.35 5.84 -9.13
C THR A 62 -2.47 5.27 -8.25
N SER A 63 -2.12 4.83 -7.04
CA SER A 63 -3.11 4.42 -6.04
C SER A 63 -3.96 5.56 -5.47
N ARG A 64 -3.67 6.83 -5.82
CA ARG A 64 -4.35 8.02 -5.27
C ARG A 64 -5.87 7.98 -5.40
N GLY A 65 -6.41 7.39 -6.47
CA GLY A 65 -7.86 7.30 -6.68
C GLY A 65 -8.60 6.46 -5.64
N ASN A 66 -7.90 5.59 -4.90
CA ASN A 66 -8.49 4.69 -3.91
C ASN A 66 -7.78 4.75 -2.53
N LEU A 67 -6.76 5.61 -2.37
CA LEU A 67 -6.00 5.73 -1.14
C LEU A 67 -6.65 6.74 -0.19
N VAL A 68 -7.00 6.31 1.02
CA VAL A 68 -7.54 7.16 2.09
C VAL A 68 -6.52 7.25 3.21
N GLY A 69 -6.16 8.48 3.61
CA GLY A 69 -5.30 8.73 4.75
C GLY A 69 -6.08 8.81 6.06
N VAL A 70 -5.71 7.99 7.04
CA VAL A 70 -6.23 8.10 8.42
C VAL A 70 -5.24 8.92 9.23
N ILE A 71 -5.62 10.16 9.57
CA ILE A 71 -4.76 11.13 10.28
C ILE A 71 -5.39 11.43 11.65
N THR A 72 -4.63 11.24 12.73
CA THR A 72 -5.05 11.56 14.11
C THR A 72 -3.88 12.16 14.90
N ASN A 73 -4.17 12.91 15.98
CA ASN A 73 -3.20 13.51 16.90
C ASN A 73 -3.17 12.83 18.29
N GLY A 74 -3.85 11.70 18.45
CA GLY A 74 -4.03 10.98 19.73
C GLY A 74 -5.50 10.66 19.93
#